data_AF-A0A957KD06-F1
#
_entry.id   AF-A0A957KD06-F1
#
_cell.length_a   1.000
_cell.length_b   1.000
_cell.length_c   1.000
_cell.angle_alpha   90.00
_cell.angle_beta   90.00
_cell.angle_gamma   90.00
#
_symmetry.space_group_name_H-M   'P 1'
#
loop_
_entity.id
_entity.type
_entity.pdbx_description
1 polymer ?
#
loop_
_entity_poly.entity_id
_entity_poly.type
_entity_poly.pdbx_seq_one_letter_code
_entity_poly.pdbx_strand_id
1 'polypeptide(L)'
;MSAYKVLTQEQVDSFLENGYLIVKNCLDLTVANRWIDDAFARLGYDPNDEASWTTGLVWLNHQSQMPIKELAPRAWAAILDVVGGEERLETQIMGIESRHFATIDSSIWSDAFVANFNHGADRPWQPPSAEVPGWHKDGSYFRHFLDSREQALLTVVMWSDMRHQGGGTFLAPDSVRLMARHLADHPEGVHPSDFKFAEMIKQCERFEELTGEAGDFVIIHPFMLHASSQNVLRRPRFMSNPPVVLKEPLNLNRPDPAEFSLLERATLHYLGVDRYDFQPTAPRESFWWPVD
;
A
#
# COMPACT_ATOMS: atom_id res chain seq x y z
N MET A 1 7.46 -17.17 -23.09
CA MET A 1 6.90 -15.81 -23.16
C MET A 1 6.64 -15.40 -21.73
N SER A 2 6.97 -14.17 -21.33
CA SER A 2 6.67 -13.68 -19.98
C SER A 2 5.17 -13.89 -19.69
N ALA A 3 4.83 -14.52 -18.55
CA ALA A 3 3.44 -14.63 -18.09
C ALA A 3 2.84 -13.25 -17.74
N TYR A 4 3.69 -12.23 -17.59
CA TYR A 4 3.35 -10.86 -17.21
C TYR A 4 3.39 -9.93 -18.40
N LYS A 5 2.45 -8.99 -18.46
CA LYS A 5 2.27 -8.01 -19.53
C LYS A 5 3.29 -6.87 -19.46
N VAL A 6 3.62 -6.40 -18.27
CA VAL A 6 4.51 -5.24 -18.04
C VAL A 6 5.61 -5.46 -17.00
N LEU A 7 5.44 -6.41 -16.07
CA LEU A 7 6.48 -6.67 -15.07
C LEU A 7 7.71 -7.35 -15.69
N THR A 8 8.87 -6.85 -15.31
CA THR A 8 10.18 -7.49 -15.57
C THR A 8 10.45 -8.58 -14.54
N GLN A 9 11.38 -9.49 -14.85
CA GLN A 9 11.78 -10.53 -13.91
C GLN A 9 12.34 -9.95 -12.60
N GLU A 10 13.12 -8.86 -12.67
CA GLU A 10 13.65 -8.18 -11.48
C GLU A 10 12.54 -7.65 -10.55
N GLN A 11 11.45 -7.12 -11.12
CA GLN A 11 10.31 -6.66 -10.33
C GLN A 11 9.55 -7.83 -9.70
N VAL A 12 9.43 -8.95 -10.41
CA VAL A 12 8.82 -10.18 -9.90
C VAL A 12 9.65 -10.73 -8.73
N ASP A 13 10.97 -10.81 -8.91
CA ASP A 13 11.90 -11.31 -7.89
C ASP A 13 11.90 -10.39 -6.67
N SER A 14 11.91 -9.06 -6.86
CA SER A 14 11.78 -8.09 -5.76
C SER A 14 10.49 -8.29 -4.96
N PHE A 15 9.36 -8.56 -5.63
CA PHE A 15 8.10 -8.79 -4.91
C PHE A 15 8.12 -10.10 -4.12
N LEU A 16 8.70 -11.17 -4.69
CA LEU A 16 8.84 -12.47 -4.02
C LEU A 16 9.81 -12.40 -2.84
N GLU A 17 10.90 -11.65 -2.94
CA GLU A 17 11.98 -11.63 -1.93
C GLU A 17 11.84 -10.50 -0.89
N ASN A 18 11.38 -9.33 -1.32
CA ASN A 18 11.30 -8.12 -0.50
C ASN A 18 9.86 -7.71 -0.18
N GLY A 19 8.87 -8.24 -0.89
CA GLY A 19 7.45 -8.00 -0.61
C GLY A 19 6.96 -6.70 -1.22
N TYR A 20 7.74 -6.09 -2.11
CA TYR A 20 7.33 -4.93 -2.89
C TYR A 20 8.07 -4.87 -4.23
N LEU A 21 7.50 -4.14 -5.18
CA LEU A 21 8.12 -3.80 -6.45
C LEU A 21 7.83 -2.35 -6.83
N ILE A 22 8.68 -1.77 -7.68
CA ILE A 22 8.55 -0.39 -8.15
C ILE A 22 8.36 -0.37 -9.67
N VAL A 23 7.33 0.34 -10.12
CA VAL A 23 7.06 0.64 -11.53
C VAL A 23 7.39 2.10 -11.77
N LYS A 24 8.48 2.35 -12.49
CA LYS A 24 9.00 3.70 -12.72
C LYS A 24 8.22 4.48 -13.77
N ASN A 25 8.04 5.78 -13.52
CA ASN A 25 7.51 6.76 -14.49
C ASN A 25 6.23 6.27 -15.20
N CYS A 26 5.16 6.10 -14.44
CA CYS A 26 3.88 5.60 -14.93
C CYS A 26 2.72 6.60 -14.87
N LEU A 27 2.90 7.76 -14.22
CA LEU A 27 1.86 8.75 -14.00
C LEU A 27 1.95 9.91 -15.01
N ASP A 28 0.81 10.48 -15.41
CA ASP A 28 0.78 11.80 -16.05
C ASP A 28 1.09 12.92 -15.04
N LEU A 29 2.30 13.46 -15.11
CA LEU A 29 2.76 14.53 -14.22
C LEU A 29 1.99 15.85 -14.42
N THR A 30 1.34 16.07 -15.56
CA THR A 30 0.48 17.24 -15.77
C THR A 30 -0.74 17.18 -14.86
N VAL A 31 -1.36 16.00 -14.75
CA VAL A 31 -2.48 15.77 -13.84
C VAL A 31 -2.00 15.83 -12.39
N ALA A 32 -0.84 15.24 -12.09
CA ALA A 32 -0.25 15.25 -10.75
C ALA A 32 -0.02 16.67 -10.24
N ASN A 33 0.66 17.50 -11.02
CA ASN A 33 0.97 18.89 -10.65
C ASN A 33 -0.31 19.70 -10.44
N ARG A 34 -1.31 19.55 -11.32
CA ARG A 34 -2.61 20.23 -11.13
C ARG A 34 -3.28 19.83 -9.82
N TRP A 35 -3.33 18.54 -9.51
CA TRP A 35 -3.96 18.08 -8.25
C TRP A 35 -3.17 18.53 -7.02
N ILE A 36 -1.84 18.63 -7.10
CA ILE A 36 -1.01 19.20 -6.04
C ILE A 36 -1.31 20.70 -5.85
N ASP A 37 -1.41 21.47 -6.93
CA ASP A 37 -1.78 22.89 -6.88
C ASP A 37 -3.18 23.07 -6.24
N ASP A 38 -4.14 22.24 -6.64
CA ASP A 38 -5.49 22.22 -6.06
C ASP A 38 -5.43 21.86 -4.56
N ALA A 39 -4.57 20.92 -4.15
CA ALA A 39 -4.37 20.57 -2.75
C ALA A 39 -3.81 21.75 -1.93
N PHE A 40 -2.82 22.48 -2.45
CA PHE A 40 -2.33 23.70 -1.81
C PHE A 40 -3.45 24.74 -1.62
N ALA A 41 -4.24 24.97 -2.67
CA ALA A 41 -5.39 25.88 -2.61
C ALA A 41 -6.44 25.44 -1.57
N ARG A 42 -6.77 24.15 -1.51
CA ARG A 42 -7.70 23.55 -0.54
C ARG A 42 -7.22 23.71 0.91
N LEU A 43 -5.92 23.63 1.13
CA LEU A 43 -5.29 23.80 2.45
C LEU A 43 -5.09 25.28 2.83
N GLY A 44 -5.17 26.19 1.86
CA GLY A 44 -4.80 27.59 2.04
C GLY A 44 -3.29 27.79 2.26
N TYR A 45 -2.48 26.88 1.72
CA TYR A 45 -1.02 26.88 1.85
C TYR A 45 -0.38 27.47 0.59
N ASP A 46 0.67 28.27 0.77
CA ASP A 46 1.52 28.73 -0.34
C ASP A 46 2.69 27.74 -0.48
N PRO A 47 2.90 27.13 -1.67
CA PRO A 47 4.00 26.19 -1.89
C PRO A 47 5.40 26.79 -1.69
N ASN A 48 5.53 28.12 -1.64
CA ASN A 48 6.80 28.83 -1.45
C ASN A 48 6.93 29.51 -0.08
N ASP A 49 5.92 29.41 0.79
CA ASP A 49 5.98 29.94 2.15
C ASP A 49 5.73 28.83 3.19
N GLU A 50 6.83 28.30 3.74
CA GLU A 50 6.79 27.27 4.78
C GLU A 50 5.98 27.71 6.02
N ALA A 51 5.93 29.01 6.34
CA ALA A 51 5.18 29.51 7.49
C ALA A 51 3.66 29.33 7.31
N SER A 52 3.19 29.18 6.07
CA SER A 52 1.78 28.88 5.77
C SER A 52 1.40 27.43 6.11
N TRP A 53 2.35 26.50 6.19
CA TRP A 53 2.11 25.06 6.41
C TRP A 53 1.87 24.74 7.89
N THR A 54 0.71 25.13 8.41
CA THR A 54 0.35 25.04 9.83
C THR A 54 0.20 23.62 10.38
N THR A 55 -0.03 22.62 9.53
CA THR A 55 -0.16 21.20 9.88
C THR A 55 0.83 20.37 9.06
N GLY A 56 1.78 19.72 9.75
CA GLY A 56 2.91 19.08 9.08
C GLY A 56 2.61 17.78 8.32
N LEU A 57 1.56 17.06 8.69
CA LEU A 57 1.06 15.86 8.01
C LEU A 57 -0.45 15.96 7.88
N VAL A 58 -0.94 15.95 6.65
CA VAL A 58 -2.37 16.12 6.35
C VAL A 58 -2.85 14.95 5.50
N TRP A 59 -3.98 14.37 5.89
CA TRP A 59 -4.72 13.40 5.10
C TRP A 59 -5.89 14.11 4.43
N LEU A 60 -5.80 14.32 3.11
CA LEU A 60 -6.85 14.93 2.32
C LEU A 60 -7.84 13.86 1.86
N ASN A 61 -9.13 14.18 1.87
CA ASN A 61 -10.14 13.37 1.19
C ASN A 61 -10.16 13.70 -0.31
N HIS A 62 -10.73 12.82 -1.15
CA HIS A 62 -10.78 13.05 -2.59
C HIS A 62 -11.76 14.16 -2.97
N GLN A 63 -11.36 14.99 -3.95
CA GLN A 63 -12.20 15.91 -4.73
C GLN A 63 -12.05 15.67 -6.23
N SER A 64 -10.86 15.24 -6.66
CA SER A 64 -10.56 14.84 -8.03
C SER A 64 -10.27 13.34 -8.11
N GLN A 65 -10.69 12.71 -9.19
CA GLN A 65 -10.52 11.29 -9.42
C GLN A 65 -10.43 10.97 -10.90
N MET A 66 -9.69 9.91 -11.24
CA MET A 66 -9.50 9.45 -12.62
C MET A 66 -9.28 7.92 -12.65
N PRO A 67 -9.78 7.21 -13.68
CA PRO A 67 -9.44 5.81 -13.88
C PRO A 67 -7.94 5.59 -13.99
N ILE A 68 -7.41 4.60 -13.25
CA ILE A 68 -5.98 4.25 -13.26
C ILE A 68 -5.54 3.86 -14.66
N LYS A 69 -6.39 3.17 -15.42
CA LYS A 69 -6.13 2.79 -16.82
C LYS A 69 -5.91 3.98 -17.76
N GLU A 70 -6.44 5.16 -17.42
CA GLU A 70 -6.28 6.40 -18.19
C GLU A 70 -5.10 7.21 -17.66
N LEU A 71 -5.03 7.39 -16.34
CA LEU A 71 -4.01 8.19 -15.67
C LEU A 71 -2.61 7.55 -15.71
N ALA A 72 -2.56 6.22 -15.53
CA ALA A 72 -1.34 5.45 -15.35
C ALA A 72 -1.47 4.02 -15.91
N PRO A 73 -1.61 3.84 -17.24
CA PRO A 73 -1.88 2.55 -17.86
C PRO A 73 -0.84 1.46 -17.56
N ARG A 74 0.43 1.85 -17.36
CA ARG A 74 1.51 0.92 -16.95
C ARG A 74 1.35 0.46 -15.50
N ALA A 75 0.91 1.33 -14.59
CA ALA A 75 0.61 0.96 -13.22
C ALA A 75 -0.61 0.03 -13.15
N TRP A 76 -1.67 0.33 -13.92
CA TRP A 76 -2.84 -0.55 -14.04
C TRP A 76 -2.44 -1.96 -14.48
N ALA A 77 -1.69 -2.06 -15.58
CA ALA A 77 -1.22 -3.35 -16.07
C ALA A 77 -0.34 -4.10 -15.05
N ALA A 78 0.48 -3.39 -14.27
CA ALA A 78 1.29 -3.98 -13.22
C ALA A 78 0.45 -4.54 -12.07
N ILE A 79 -0.61 -3.83 -11.64
CA ILE A 79 -1.58 -4.35 -10.67
C ILE A 79 -2.16 -5.67 -11.19
N LEU A 80 -2.60 -5.70 -12.46
CA LEU A 80 -3.19 -6.88 -13.08
C LEU A 80 -2.21 -8.06 -13.15
N ASP A 81 -0.94 -7.80 -13.48
CA ASP A 81 0.13 -8.81 -13.47
C ASP A 81 0.34 -9.41 -12.06
N VAL A 82 0.21 -8.60 -11.00
CA VAL A 82 0.37 -9.07 -9.62
C VAL A 82 -0.83 -9.89 -9.15
N VAL A 83 -2.05 -9.39 -9.36
CA VAL A 83 -3.28 -10.03 -8.87
C VAL A 83 -3.73 -11.21 -9.73
N GLY A 84 -3.26 -11.29 -10.98
CA GLY A 84 -3.52 -12.39 -11.90
C GLY A 84 -4.75 -12.18 -12.80
N GLY A 85 -5.06 -10.93 -13.16
CA GLY A 85 -6.16 -10.59 -14.07
C GLY A 85 -7.17 -9.58 -13.51
N GLU A 86 -7.83 -8.85 -14.40
CA GLU A 86 -8.83 -7.82 -14.04
C GLU A 86 -10.11 -8.45 -13.50
N GLU A 87 -10.46 -9.66 -13.95
CA GLU A 87 -11.63 -10.40 -13.50
C GLU A 87 -11.60 -10.78 -12.02
N ARG A 88 -10.41 -10.75 -11.40
CA ARG A 88 -10.20 -11.03 -9.98
C ARG A 88 -10.43 -9.82 -9.09
N LEU A 89 -10.52 -8.61 -9.63
CA LEU A 89 -10.73 -7.39 -8.85
C LEU A 89 -12.20 -7.22 -8.45
N GLU A 90 -12.42 -6.62 -7.28
CA GLU A 90 -13.74 -6.11 -6.92
C GLU A 90 -14.10 -4.92 -7.80
N THR A 91 -15.32 -4.96 -8.33
CA THR A 91 -15.89 -3.94 -9.22
C THR A 91 -16.86 -3.00 -8.50
N GLN A 92 -17.34 -3.38 -7.32
CA GLN A 92 -18.14 -2.52 -6.47
C GLN A 92 -17.27 -1.48 -5.76
N ILE A 93 -17.80 -0.28 -5.61
CA ILE A 93 -17.22 0.75 -4.77
C ILE A 93 -17.58 0.42 -3.33
N MET A 94 -16.59 0.38 -2.43
CA MET A 94 -16.81 0.04 -1.03
C MET A 94 -16.65 1.27 -0.14
N GLY A 95 -17.67 1.62 0.63
CA GLY A 95 -17.64 2.65 1.66
C GLY A 95 -16.98 2.14 2.93
N ILE A 96 -16.20 2.99 3.59
CA ILE A 96 -15.53 2.69 4.85
C ILE A 96 -15.67 3.86 5.82
N GLU A 97 -15.67 3.57 7.12
CA GLU A 97 -15.47 4.60 8.14
C GLU A 97 -13.97 4.88 8.29
N SER A 98 -13.53 6.04 7.77
CA SER A 98 -12.13 6.44 7.80
C SER A 98 -11.98 7.95 7.93
N ARG A 99 -10.84 8.37 8.50
CA ARG A 99 -10.46 9.78 8.63
C ARG A 99 -9.79 10.34 7.38
N HIS A 100 -9.47 9.48 6.41
CA HIS A 100 -8.70 9.85 5.21
C HIS A 100 -9.59 9.90 3.97
N PHE A 101 -10.09 8.75 3.51
CA PHE A 101 -11.01 8.64 2.38
C PHE A 101 -12.20 7.75 2.75
N ALA A 102 -13.38 8.07 2.21
CA ALA A 102 -14.64 7.40 2.57
C ALA A 102 -14.99 6.20 1.69
N THR A 103 -14.30 6.02 0.56
CA THR A 103 -14.59 4.96 -0.41
C THR A 103 -13.31 4.33 -0.96
N ILE A 104 -13.42 3.05 -1.32
CA ILE A 104 -12.41 2.25 -1.99
C ILE A 104 -12.96 1.85 -3.35
N ASP A 105 -12.24 2.23 -4.40
CA ASP A 105 -12.44 1.76 -5.76
C ASP A 105 -11.08 1.35 -6.32
N SER A 106 -10.91 0.06 -6.61
CA SER A 106 -9.62 -0.47 -7.06
C SER A 106 -9.23 0.01 -8.46
N SER A 107 -10.15 0.64 -9.21
CA SER A 107 -9.96 1.10 -10.59
C SER A 107 -9.72 2.61 -10.71
N ILE A 108 -9.85 3.36 -9.61
CA ILE A 108 -9.78 4.81 -9.57
C ILE A 108 -8.64 5.26 -8.64
N TRP A 109 -7.85 6.24 -9.10
CA TRP A 109 -6.99 7.04 -8.22
C TRP A 109 -7.55 8.44 -8.06
N SER A 110 -7.22 9.05 -6.93
CA SER A 110 -7.73 10.36 -6.54
C SER A 110 -6.65 11.20 -5.87
N ASP A 111 -6.98 12.48 -5.69
CA ASP A 111 -6.21 13.44 -4.91
C ASP A 111 -6.42 13.31 -3.38
N ALA A 112 -6.81 12.13 -2.89
CA ALA A 112 -6.85 11.80 -1.48
C ALA A 112 -5.42 11.65 -0.91
N PHE A 113 -4.65 12.72 -0.95
CA PHE A 113 -3.23 12.68 -0.60
C PHE A 113 -2.99 12.48 0.89
N VAL A 114 -1.91 11.76 1.19
CA VAL A 114 -1.13 11.95 2.39
C VAL A 114 -0.08 13.01 2.04
N ALA A 115 -0.27 14.24 2.51
CA ALA A 115 0.63 15.37 2.28
C ALA A 115 1.53 15.57 3.51
N ASN A 116 2.85 15.45 3.34
CA ASN A 116 3.83 15.66 4.40
C ASN A 116 4.68 16.89 4.10
N PHE A 117 4.49 17.93 4.90
CA PHE A 117 5.17 19.22 4.74
C PHE A 117 6.42 19.31 5.62
N ASN A 118 6.29 18.94 6.89
CA ASN A 118 7.36 19.06 7.89
C ASN A 118 7.17 18.09 9.09
N HIS A 119 6.51 16.95 8.88
CA HIS A 119 6.24 15.99 9.96
C HIS A 119 7.52 15.57 10.67
N GLY A 120 7.60 15.84 11.98
CA GLY A 120 8.75 15.49 12.80
C GLY A 120 10.06 16.18 12.38
N ALA A 121 9.98 17.34 11.74
CA ALA A 121 11.13 18.15 11.32
C ALA A 121 11.78 18.95 12.46
N ASP A 122 11.23 18.88 13.67
CA ASP A 122 11.71 19.50 14.91
C ASP A 122 12.73 18.63 15.66
N ARG A 123 12.94 17.40 15.21
CA ARG A 123 13.90 16.44 15.76
C ARG A 123 14.82 15.88 14.65
N PRO A 124 16.02 15.39 14.99
CA PRO A 124 16.90 14.73 14.01
C PRO A 124 16.19 13.59 13.28
N TRP A 125 16.53 13.37 12.01
CA TRP A 125 16.01 12.25 11.25
C TRP A 125 16.51 10.93 11.84
N GLN A 126 15.61 9.98 12.00
CA GLN A 126 15.91 8.62 12.46
C GLN A 126 15.90 7.67 11.26
N PRO A 127 16.96 6.88 11.04
CA PRO A 127 16.94 5.84 10.04
C PRO A 127 15.87 4.77 10.34
N PRO A 128 15.35 4.10 9.29
CA PRO A 128 14.33 3.09 9.47
C PRO A 128 14.88 1.97 10.36
N SER A 129 14.14 1.68 11.43
CA SER A 129 14.50 0.69 12.45
C SER A 129 13.26 0.32 13.28
N ALA A 130 13.37 -0.74 14.09
CA ALA A 130 12.31 -1.15 15.01
C ALA A 130 11.96 -0.08 16.08
N GLU A 131 12.89 0.83 16.37
CA GLU A 131 12.71 1.91 17.35
C GLU A 131 11.84 3.07 16.82
N VAL A 132 11.70 3.18 15.50
CA VAL A 132 10.80 4.17 14.90
C VAL A 132 9.35 3.82 15.27
N PRO A 133 8.54 4.75 15.80
CA PRO A 133 7.17 4.44 16.17
C PRO A 133 6.24 4.37 14.94
N GLY A 134 5.05 3.80 15.13
CA GLY A 134 3.98 3.86 14.12
C GLY A 134 4.04 2.77 13.06
N TRP A 135 4.80 1.70 13.28
CA TRP A 135 4.73 0.50 12.45
C TRP A 135 3.34 -0.13 12.50
N HIS A 136 2.77 -0.40 11.34
CA HIS A 136 1.46 -1.05 11.18
C HIS A 136 1.36 -1.70 9.80
N LYS A 137 0.29 -2.47 9.60
CA LYS A 137 -0.27 -2.74 8.27
C LYS A 137 -1.69 -2.18 8.21
N ASP A 138 -2.11 -1.80 7.02
CA ASP A 138 -3.44 -1.27 6.75
C ASP A 138 -4.55 -2.34 6.89
N GLY A 139 -5.80 -1.89 6.77
CA GLY A 139 -6.98 -2.75 6.78
C GLY A 139 -7.75 -2.70 8.10
N SER A 140 -8.00 -1.52 8.65
CA SER A 140 -8.79 -1.34 9.88
C SER A 140 -10.27 -1.72 9.74
N TYR A 141 -10.74 -2.00 8.53
CA TYR A 141 -12.13 -2.20 8.16
C TYR A 141 -12.51 -3.68 7.94
N PHE A 142 -11.72 -4.66 8.40
CA PHE A 142 -12.08 -6.08 8.35
C PHE A 142 -11.27 -6.95 9.32
N ARG A 143 -11.80 -8.13 9.67
CA ARG A 143 -11.05 -9.18 10.36
C ARG A 143 -10.08 -9.84 9.39
N HIS A 144 -8.80 -9.87 9.76
CA HIS A 144 -7.72 -10.33 8.89
C HIS A 144 -7.61 -11.84 8.88
N PHE A 145 -7.56 -12.40 7.69
CA PHE A 145 -7.22 -13.79 7.44
C PHE A 145 -6.02 -13.86 6.49
N LEU A 146 -5.37 -15.01 6.43
CA LEU A 146 -4.23 -15.23 5.52
C LEU A 146 -4.58 -15.01 4.05
N ASP A 147 -5.85 -15.23 3.69
CA ASP A 147 -6.38 -15.16 2.34
C ASP A 147 -7.33 -13.96 2.10
N SER A 148 -7.35 -12.98 3.02
CA SER A 148 -8.27 -11.84 2.97
C SER A 148 -8.28 -11.14 1.60
N ARG A 149 -9.49 -10.89 1.10
CA ARG A 149 -9.74 -10.21 -0.18
C ARG A 149 -9.78 -8.69 -0.04
N GLU A 150 -10.04 -8.22 1.18
CA GLU A 150 -10.40 -6.84 1.51
C GLU A 150 -9.24 -5.87 1.37
N GLN A 151 -8.02 -6.39 1.36
CA GLN A 151 -6.81 -5.66 1.03
C GLN A 151 -5.78 -6.63 0.46
N ALA A 152 -5.87 -6.85 -0.84
CA ALA A 152 -4.97 -7.74 -1.56
C ALA A 152 -3.63 -7.09 -1.86
N LEU A 153 -3.60 -5.77 -2.08
CA LEU A 153 -2.36 -5.01 -2.22
C LEU A 153 -2.44 -3.72 -1.42
N LEU A 154 -1.31 -3.34 -0.82
CA LEU A 154 -1.02 -1.96 -0.49
C LEU A 154 -0.32 -1.33 -1.69
N THR A 155 -0.65 -0.09 -2.01
CA THR A 155 0.03 0.64 -3.07
C THR A 155 0.58 1.96 -2.57
N VAL A 156 1.58 2.50 -3.24
CA VAL A 156 2.04 3.88 -3.04
C VAL A 156 2.17 4.55 -4.39
N VAL A 157 1.40 5.62 -4.60
CA VAL A 157 1.49 6.49 -5.76
C VAL A 157 2.31 7.71 -5.38
N MET A 158 3.46 7.92 -6.03
CA MET A 158 4.33 9.07 -5.76
C MET A 158 3.89 10.25 -6.63
N TRP A 159 3.07 11.16 -6.12
CA TRP A 159 2.61 12.34 -6.87
C TRP A 159 3.67 13.43 -6.93
N SER A 160 4.58 13.45 -5.94
CA SER A 160 5.81 14.24 -5.93
C SER A 160 7.00 13.34 -5.62
N ASP A 161 8.22 13.87 -5.74
CA ASP A 161 9.43 13.16 -5.29
C ASP A 161 9.31 12.71 -3.83
N MET A 162 9.72 11.48 -3.56
CA MET A 162 9.93 10.94 -2.22
C MET A 162 11.43 10.84 -1.97
N ARG A 163 12.01 11.90 -1.41
CA ARG A 163 13.46 12.01 -1.19
C ARG A 163 13.85 11.34 0.12
N HIS A 164 15.09 10.85 0.19
CA HIS A 164 15.70 10.41 1.45
C HIS A 164 15.55 11.51 2.52
N GLN A 165 15.03 11.16 3.70
CA GLN A 165 14.73 12.08 4.82
C GLN A 165 13.60 13.10 4.54
N GLY A 166 12.92 12.97 3.40
CA GLY A 166 11.85 13.84 2.91
C GLY A 166 10.45 13.33 3.25
N GLY A 167 10.31 12.50 4.28
CA GLY A 167 9.01 11.95 4.68
C GLY A 167 8.54 10.77 3.84
N GLY A 168 9.46 9.90 3.41
CA GLY A 168 9.12 8.65 2.74
C GLY A 168 8.30 7.66 3.60
N THR A 169 8.02 6.48 3.03
CA THR A 169 7.45 5.35 3.77
C THR A 169 8.58 4.42 4.18
N PHE A 170 8.68 4.06 5.46
CA PHE A 170 9.58 3.01 5.91
C PHE A 170 8.91 1.65 5.74
N LEU A 171 9.68 0.67 5.27
CA LEU A 171 9.25 -0.71 5.03
C LEU A 171 10.09 -1.66 5.88
N ALA A 172 9.49 -2.77 6.31
CA ALA A 172 10.18 -3.87 6.96
C ALA A 172 10.01 -5.17 6.14
N PRO A 173 10.83 -5.42 5.11
CA PRO A 173 10.63 -6.52 4.16
C PRO A 173 10.42 -7.90 4.77
N ASP A 174 11.14 -8.22 5.84
CA ASP A 174 11.05 -9.50 6.54
C ASP A 174 9.79 -9.65 7.43
N SER A 175 9.07 -8.55 7.69
CA SER A 175 7.78 -8.58 8.39
C SER A 175 6.68 -9.33 7.61
N VAL A 176 6.78 -9.40 6.28
CA VAL A 176 5.81 -10.12 5.43
C VAL A 176 5.74 -11.59 5.83
N ARG A 177 6.91 -12.21 6.06
CA ARG A 177 7.04 -13.60 6.51
C ARG A 177 6.50 -13.81 7.91
N LEU A 178 6.79 -12.86 8.82
CA LEU A 178 6.29 -12.90 10.19
C LEU A 178 4.76 -12.87 10.21
N MET A 179 4.16 -11.93 9.48
CA MET A 179 2.72 -11.72 9.43
C MET A 179 2.00 -12.86 8.70
N ALA A 180 2.57 -13.39 7.60
CA ALA A 180 2.03 -14.56 6.91
C ALA A 180 1.89 -15.76 7.86
N ARG A 181 2.96 -16.08 8.60
CA ARG A 181 2.90 -17.16 9.61
C ARG A 181 1.90 -16.87 10.71
N HIS A 182 1.90 -15.64 11.24
CA HIS A 182 0.95 -15.25 12.27
C HIS A 182 -0.50 -15.49 11.82
N LEU A 183 -0.87 -15.06 10.61
CA LEU A 183 -2.23 -15.28 10.09
C LEU A 183 -2.52 -16.75 9.76
N ALA A 184 -1.51 -17.52 9.33
CA ALA A 184 -1.67 -18.96 9.12
C ALA A 184 -1.93 -19.73 10.43
N ASP A 185 -1.30 -19.30 11.53
CA ASP A 185 -1.45 -19.87 12.87
C ASP A 185 -2.74 -19.43 13.58
N HIS A 186 -3.47 -18.44 13.03
CA HIS A 186 -4.72 -17.90 13.57
C HIS A 186 -5.86 -18.03 12.54
N PRO A 187 -6.31 -19.26 12.23
CA PRO A 187 -7.39 -19.49 11.26
C PRO A 187 -8.74 -18.89 11.70
N GLU A 188 -8.90 -18.50 12.97
CA GLU A 188 -10.05 -17.74 13.48
C GLU A 188 -10.03 -16.25 13.08
N GLY A 189 -8.94 -15.81 12.45
CA GLY A 189 -8.73 -14.45 12.00
C GLY A 189 -8.41 -13.48 13.14
N VAL A 190 -7.70 -12.40 12.80
CA VAL A 190 -7.21 -11.41 13.74
C VAL A 190 -7.98 -10.10 13.56
N HIS A 191 -8.62 -9.62 14.63
CA HIS A 191 -9.27 -8.31 14.59
C HIS A 191 -8.21 -7.20 14.49
N PRO A 192 -8.43 -6.10 13.75
CA PRO A 192 -7.42 -5.05 13.56
C PRO A 192 -6.82 -4.48 14.85
N SER A 193 -7.61 -4.40 15.94
CA SER A 193 -7.15 -3.92 17.24
C SER A 193 -6.22 -4.90 17.99
N ASP A 194 -6.18 -6.15 17.57
CA ASP A 194 -5.55 -7.23 18.35
C ASP A 194 -4.08 -7.43 17.95
N PHE A 195 -3.70 -6.94 16.77
CA PHE A 195 -2.31 -6.95 16.32
C PHE A 195 -1.38 -6.23 17.31
N LYS A 196 -0.25 -6.87 17.60
CA LYS A 196 0.81 -6.32 18.45
C LYS A 196 1.99 -5.84 17.61
N PHE A 197 1.75 -4.86 16.74
CA PHE A 197 2.75 -4.39 15.78
C PHE A 197 4.07 -3.96 16.43
N ALA A 198 4.03 -3.31 17.60
CA ALA A 198 5.22 -2.91 18.35
C ALA A 198 6.09 -4.10 18.82
N GLU A 199 5.50 -5.27 19.05
CA GLU A 199 6.24 -6.49 19.39
C GLU A 199 6.64 -7.28 18.15
N MET A 200 5.83 -7.23 17.09
CA MET A 200 6.15 -7.85 15.81
C MET A 200 7.36 -7.20 15.13
N ILE A 201 7.45 -5.87 15.14
CA ILE A 201 8.54 -5.16 14.46
C ILE A 201 9.91 -5.39 15.10
N LYS A 202 9.97 -5.67 16.40
CA LYS A 202 11.22 -6.03 17.11
C LYS A 202 11.83 -7.36 16.64
N GLN A 203 11.07 -8.16 15.91
CA GLN A 203 11.53 -9.42 15.32
C GLN A 203 12.04 -9.24 13.88
N CYS A 204 11.95 -8.02 13.34
CA CYS A 204 12.45 -7.66 12.01
C CYS A 204 13.88 -7.11 12.13
N GLU A 205 14.70 -7.42 11.13
CA GLU A 205 16.10 -7.00 11.00
C GLU A 205 16.31 -6.15 9.74
N ARG A 206 15.42 -6.26 8.75
CA ARG A 206 15.48 -5.49 7.50
C ARG A 206 14.57 -4.29 7.56
N PHE A 207 15.14 -3.11 7.30
CA PHE A 207 14.44 -1.83 7.32
C PHE A 207 14.90 -0.98 6.17
N GLU A 208 13.96 -0.45 5.39
CA GLU A 208 14.23 0.27 4.16
C GLU A 208 13.40 1.56 4.10
N GLU A 209 13.95 2.61 3.49
CA GLU A 209 13.20 3.83 3.18
C GLU A 209 12.78 3.81 1.71
N LEU A 210 11.48 3.93 1.48
CA LEU A 210 10.94 4.05 0.15
C LEU A 210 11.19 5.47 -0.39
N THR A 211 12.14 5.57 -1.31
CA THR A 211 12.46 6.78 -2.06
C THR A 211 12.19 6.61 -3.56
N GLY A 212 11.87 7.69 -4.25
CA GLY A 212 11.60 7.69 -5.68
C GLY A 212 11.27 9.08 -6.23
N GLU A 213 10.97 9.12 -7.51
CA GLU A 213 10.63 10.36 -8.23
C GLU A 213 9.11 10.47 -8.42
N ALA A 214 8.63 11.70 -8.66
CA ALA A 214 7.26 11.90 -9.05
C ALA A 214 6.89 11.02 -10.27
N GLY A 215 5.77 10.32 -10.16
CA GLY A 215 5.25 9.40 -11.16
C GLY A 215 5.72 7.96 -11.02
N ASP A 216 6.53 7.63 -10.02
CA ASP A 216 6.77 6.26 -9.61
C ASP A 216 5.56 5.66 -8.89
N PHE A 217 5.37 4.35 -9.05
CA PHE A 217 4.33 3.57 -8.40
C PHE A 217 4.90 2.34 -7.73
N VAL A 218 4.42 2.01 -6.55
CA VAL A 218 4.93 0.89 -5.75
C VAL A 218 3.77 -0.02 -5.39
N ILE A 219 3.96 -1.31 -5.64
CA ILE A 219 3.05 -2.36 -5.19
C ILE A 219 3.72 -3.07 -4.03
N ILE A 220 3.00 -3.18 -2.91
CA ILE A 220 3.49 -3.71 -1.65
C ILE A 220 2.55 -4.84 -1.19
N HIS A 221 3.14 -5.94 -0.74
CA HIS A 221 2.42 -7.07 -0.15
C HIS A 221 1.62 -6.59 1.07
N PRO A 222 0.34 -7.00 1.25
CA PRO A 222 -0.55 -6.46 2.29
C PRO A 222 -0.10 -6.79 3.73
N PHE A 223 0.90 -7.64 3.87
CA PHE A 223 1.47 -8.08 5.15
C PHE A 223 2.71 -7.29 5.55
N MET A 224 3.19 -6.40 4.68
CA MET A 224 4.33 -5.53 4.96
C MET A 224 3.96 -4.55 6.09
N LEU A 225 4.68 -4.65 7.20
CA LEU A 225 4.69 -3.58 8.19
C LEU A 225 5.42 -2.38 7.61
N HIS A 226 4.81 -1.21 7.80
CA HIS A 226 5.32 0.05 7.31
C HIS A 226 5.03 1.19 8.30
N ALA A 227 5.78 2.27 8.18
CA ALA A 227 5.67 3.46 9.02
C ALA A 227 5.93 4.74 8.23
N SER A 228 5.46 5.87 8.74
CA SER A 228 5.77 7.19 8.15
C SER A 228 7.15 7.67 8.61
N SER A 229 8.00 8.10 7.67
CA SER A 229 9.25 8.80 7.98
C SER A 229 9.01 10.27 8.33
N GLN A 230 9.94 10.84 9.09
CA GLN A 230 10.07 12.28 9.25
C GLN A 230 10.39 12.96 7.90
N ASN A 231 9.92 14.19 7.73
CA ASN A 231 10.31 15.08 6.65
C ASN A 231 11.17 16.23 7.19
N VAL A 232 12.44 15.92 7.50
CA VAL A 232 13.38 16.93 8.02
C VAL A 232 13.86 17.90 6.94
N LEU A 233 13.65 17.55 5.67
CA LEU A 233 13.97 18.41 4.53
C LEU A 233 13.01 19.60 4.37
N ARG A 234 11.84 19.55 5.01
CA ARG A 234 10.79 20.58 4.89
C ARG A 234 10.43 20.86 3.43
N ARG A 235 10.39 19.79 2.63
CA ARG A 235 9.94 19.84 1.22
C ARG A 235 8.60 19.11 1.12
N PRO A 236 7.53 19.74 0.63
CA PRO A 236 6.23 19.10 0.51
C PRO A 236 6.31 17.78 -0.26
N ARG A 237 5.78 16.71 0.34
CA ARG A 237 5.67 15.38 -0.27
C ARG A 237 4.21 14.96 -0.36
N PHE A 238 3.76 14.64 -1.57
CA PHE A 238 2.42 14.15 -1.87
C PHE A 238 2.48 12.71 -2.34
N MET A 239 1.82 11.82 -1.61
CA MET A 239 1.58 10.42 -2.02
C MET A 239 0.13 10.04 -1.76
N SER A 240 -0.34 8.95 -2.35
CA SER A 240 -1.55 8.25 -1.89
C SER A 240 -1.26 6.76 -1.80
N ASN A 241 -2.05 6.04 -1.00
CA ASN A 241 -1.91 4.60 -0.79
C ASN A 241 -3.24 3.84 -0.95
N PRO A 242 -3.94 3.96 -2.11
CA PRO A 242 -5.21 3.28 -2.30
C PRO A 242 -5.03 1.75 -2.24
N PRO A 243 -5.88 1.03 -1.47
CA PRO A 243 -5.83 -0.43 -1.43
C PRO A 243 -6.39 -1.03 -2.72
N VAL A 244 -5.91 -2.23 -3.08
CA VAL A 244 -6.53 -3.06 -4.12
C VAL A 244 -7.32 -4.17 -3.46
N VAL A 245 -8.55 -4.38 -3.93
CA VAL A 245 -9.52 -5.34 -3.39
C VAL A 245 -9.80 -6.42 -4.42
N LEU A 246 -9.79 -7.68 -3.99
CA LEU A 246 -10.19 -8.81 -4.83
C LEU A 246 -11.68 -9.09 -4.70
N LYS A 247 -12.28 -9.74 -5.70
CA LYS A 247 -13.66 -10.25 -5.67
C LYS A 247 -13.80 -11.47 -4.74
N GLU A 248 -12.80 -12.32 -4.69
CA GLU A 248 -12.78 -13.53 -3.87
C GLU A 248 -11.50 -13.56 -3.01
N PRO A 249 -11.50 -14.29 -1.87
CA PRO A 249 -10.29 -14.57 -1.11
C PRO A 249 -9.17 -15.18 -1.98
N LEU A 250 -7.92 -14.99 -1.58
CA LEU A 250 -6.78 -15.63 -2.23
C LEU A 250 -6.94 -17.15 -2.22
N ASN A 251 -6.66 -17.82 -3.33
CA ASN A 251 -6.62 -19.27 -3.36
C ASN A 251 -5.17 -19.74 -3.30
N LEU A 252 -4.74 -20.13 -2.09
CA LEU A 252 -3.40 -20.67 -1.82
C LEU A 252 -3.32 -22.18 -2.05
N ASN A 253 -4.41 -22.80 -2.50
CA ASN A 253 -4.59 -24.25 -2.61
C ASN A 253 -4.97 -24.71 -4.04
N ARG A 254 -4.53 -23.98 -5.09
CA ARG A 254 -4.83 -24.34 -6.48
C ARG A 254 -4.18 -25.67 -6.89
N PRO A 255 -4.87 -26.54 -7.65
CA PRO A 255 -4.28 -27.79 -8.15
C PRO A 255 -3.16 -27.58 -9.17
N ASP A 256 -3.30 -26.59 -10.05
CA ASP A 256 -2.29 -26.22 -11.04
C ASP A 256 -1.47 -25.02 -10.54
N PRO A 257 -0.16 -25.19 -10.26
CA PRO A 257 0.70 -24.09 -9.82
C PRO A 257 0.81 -22.93 -10.81
N ALA A 258 0.53 -23.16 -12.11
CA ALA A 258 0.55 -22.10 -13.11
C ALA A 258 -0.62 -21.11 -12.98
N GLU A 259 -1.68 -21.47 -12.25
CA GLU A 259 -2.85 -20.61 -12.02
C GLU A 259 -2.68 -19.64 -10.84
N PHE A 260 -1.66 -19.82 -10.01
CA PHE A 260 -1.37 -18.90 -8.93
C PHE A 260 -0.97 -17.53 -9.47
N SER A 261 -1.61 -16.47 -8.99
CA SER A 261 -1.14 -15.11 -9.23
C SER A 261 0.21 -14.87 -8.56
N LEU A 262 0.89 -13.79 -8.92
CA LEU A 262 2.14 -13.41 -8.26
C LEU A 262 1.91 -13.11 -6.77
N LEU A 263 0.77 -12.53 -6.41
CA LEU A 263 0.39 -12.35 -5.00
C LEU A 263 0.23 -13.69 -4.26
N GLU A 264 -0.51 -14.65 -4.83
CA GLU A 264 -0.67 -15.98 -4.24
C GLU A 264 0.69 -16.69 -4.09
N ARG A 265 1.55 -16.61 -5.13
CA ARG A 265 2.92 -17.15 -5.11
C ARG A 265 3.82 -16.49 -4.06
N ALA A 266 3.72 -15.17 -3.89
CA ALA A 266 4.48 -14.45 -2.87
C ALA A 266 4.05 -14.91 -1.47
N THR A 267 2.74 -14.96 -1.18
CA THR A 267 2.23 -15.44 0.10
C THR A 267 2.74 -16.85 0.42
N LEU A 268 2.68 -17.78 -0.55
CA LEU A 268 3.19 -19.15 -0.41
C LEU A 268 4.71 -19.18 -0.17
N HIS A 269 5.47 -18.37 -0.92
CA HIS A 269 6.91 -18.23 -0.72
C HIS A 269 7.25 -17.76 0.70
N TYR A 270 6.52 -16.78 1.24
CA TYR A 270 6.73 -16.29 2.60
C TYR A 270 6.34 -17.31 3.67
N LEU A 271 5.34 -18.16 3.42
CA LEU A 271 5.03 -19.31 4.29
C LEU A 271 6.05 -20.44 4.18
N GLY A 272 6.82 -20.51 3.08
CA GLY A 272 7.80 -21.56 2.84
C GLY A 272 7.18 -22.88 2.37
N VAL A 273 6.05 -22.80 1.65
CA VAL A 273 5.31 -23.97 1.14
C VAL A 273 4.90 -23.75 -0.32
N ASP A 274 4.73 -24.83 -1.08
CA ASP A 274 4.30 -24.75 -2.49
C ASP A 274 2.79 -24.58 -2.65
N ARG A 275 2.03 -24.98 -1.61
CA ARG A 275 0.56 -24.99 -1.59
C ARG A 275 0.09 -25.01 -0.14
N TYR A 276 -0.99 -24.30 0.18
CA TYR A 276 -1.54 -24.24 1.53
C TYR A 276 -3.07 -24.18 1.52
N ASP A 277 -3.70 -25.18 2.15
CA ASP A 277 -5.15 -25.25 2.29
C ASP A 277 -5.61 -24.48 3.54
N PHE A 278 -5.65 -23.14 3.44
CA PHE A 278 -6.12 -22.32 4.54
C PHE A 278 -7.62 -22.46 4.73
N GLN A 279 -8.04 -22.83 5.94
CA GLN A 279 -9.43 -23.07 6.30
C GLN A 279 -9.82 -22.12 7.44
N PRO A 280 -10.50 -20.99 7.16
CA PRO A 280 -11.01 -20.12 8.20
C PRO A 280 -11.90 -20.87 9.20
N THR A 281 -11.67 -20.71 10.50
CA THR A 281 -12.45 -21.37 11.56
C THR A 281 -13.47 -20.44 12.21
N ALA A 282 -13.50 -19.17 11.79
CA ALA A 282 -14.47 -18.17 12.22
C ALA A 282 -15.07 -17.43 11.01
N PRO A 283 -16.25 -16.78 11.16
CA PRO A 283 -16.83 -15.96 10.11
C PRO A 283 -15.91 -14.80 9.69
N ARG A 284 -15.95 -14.46 8.41
CA ARG A 284 -15.37 -13.19 7.93
C ARG A 284 -16.22 -12.03 8.41
N GLU A 285 -15.57 -10.98 8.88
CA GLU A 285 -16.21 -9.75 9.34
C GLU A 285 -15.57 -8.59 8.60
N SER A 286 -16.41 -7.72 8.04
CA SER A 286 -15.96 -6.53 7.33
C SER A 286 -16.82 -5.33 7.73
N PHE A 287 -16.16 -4.22 8.03
CA PHE A 287 -16.73 -2.95 8.47
C PHE A 287 -16.77 -1.96 7.30
N TRP A 288 -17.30 -2.44 6.17
CA TRP A 288 -17.43 -1.70 4.91
C TRP A 288 -18.78 -2.03 4.26
N TRP A 289 -19.22 -1.26 3.25
CA TRP A 289 -20.50 -1.48 2.57
C TRP A 289 -20.40 -1.12 1.09
N PRO A 290 -21.14 -1.79 0.18
CA PRO A 290 -21.24 -1.33 -1.19
C PRO A 290 -21.84 0.07 -1.26
N VAL A 291 -21.28 0.93 -2.10
CA VAL A 291 -21.82 2.25 -2.44
C VAL A 291 -22.54 2.14 -3.78
N ASP A 292 -23.79 2.60 -3.82
CA ASP A 292 -24.62 2.66 -5.03
C ASP A 292 -24.14 3.72 -6.03
#